data_AF-A0A9Q1LZW3-F1
#
_entry.id   AF-A0A9Q1LZW3-F1
#
_cell.length_a   1.000
_cell.length_b   1.000
_cell.length_c   1.000
_cell.angle_alpha   90.00
_cell.angle_beta   90.00
_cell.angle_gamma   90.00
#
_symmetry.space_group_name_H-M   'P 1'
#
loop_
_entity.id
_entity.type
_entity.pdbx_description
1 polymer ?
#
loop_
_entity_poly.entity_id
_entity_poly.type
_entity_poly.pdbx_seq_one_letter_code
_entity_poly.pdbx_strand_id
1 'polypeptide(L)'
;MQQVKLIYPEIMAIKVHGNPMSTATMRVAAYLIEKDLDFDSLSNSRKSVSLPREKRSFEDGDLKHFESRAITQYIVHVYSSNGYQLVLQDPKKMAIMSVWMEVEGQRFESPPSKLTWELCIKPMIGMSTDDAIVK
;
A
#
# COMPACT_ATOMS: atom_id res chain seq x y z
N MET A 1 -20.33 -12.34 33.73
CA MET A 1 -19.50 -11.31 33.06
C MET A 1 -19.29 -11.61 31.57
N GLN A 2 -20.27 -12.17 30.85
CA GLN A 2 -20.07 -12.63 29.46
C GLN A 2 -21.08 -12.05 28.46
N GLN A 3 -21.74 -10.94 28.83
CA GLN A 3 -22.77 -10.29 28.00
C GLN A 3 -22.46 -8.82 27.65
N VAL A 4 -21.19 -8.41 27.70
CA VAL A 4 -20.75 -7.06 27.24
C VAL A 4 -19.78 -7.22 26.07
N LYS A 5 -20.15 -8.03 25.07
CA LYS A 5 -19.41 -8.16 23.79
C LYS A 5 -20.30 -7.95 22.56
N LEU A 6 -21.54 -7.48 22.74
CA LEU A 6 -22.56 -7.42 21.68
C LEU A 6 -22.97 -6.00 21.24
N ILE A 7 -22.27 -4.95 21.68
CA ILE A 7 -22.65 -3.55 21.32
C ILE A 7 -21.66 -2.90 20.34
N TYR A 8 -20.47 -3.46 20.18
CA TYR A 8 -19.57 -3.09 19.10
C TYR A 8 -19.41 -4.34 18.24
N PRO A 9 -19.82 -4.37 16.95
CA PRO A 9 -19.11 -5.26 16.04
C PRO A 9 -17.63 -4.97 16.27
N GLU A 10 -16.79 -5.99 16.43
CA GLU A 10 -15.35 -5.73 16.42
C GLU A 10 -15.11 -4.90 15.16
N ILE A 11 -14.80 -3.61 15.32
CA ILE A 11 -14.40 -2.76 14.21
C ILE A 11 -13.13 -3.46 13.76
N MET A 12 -13.24 -4.25 12.70
CA MET A 12 -12.16 -5.12 12.26
C MET A 12 -11.08 -4.17 11.77
N ALA A 13 -10.13 -3.86 12.65
CA ALA A 13 -9.10 -2.87 12.40
C ALA A 13 -8.35 -3.27 11.13
N ILE A 14 -8.22 -2.32 10.20
CA ILE A 14 -7.45 -2.50 8.98
C ILE A 14 -6.01 -2.80 9.40
N LYS A 15 -5.42 -3.86 8.85
CA LYS A 15 -4.03 -4.25 9.13
C LYS A 15 -3.19 -4.14 7.89
N VAL A 16 -2.07 -3.45 8.00
CA VAL A 16 -1.09 -3.32 6.93
C VAL A 16 0.17 -4.08 7.35
N HIS A 17 0.48 -5.15 6.64
CA HIS A 17 1.67 -5.97 6.88
C HIS A 17 2.77 -5.56 5.92
N GLY A 18 3.89 -5.06 6.45
CA GLY A 18 5.00 -4.63 5.61
C GLY A 18 6.09 -3.90 6.36
N ASN A 19 7.17 -3.57 5.66
CA ASN A 19 8.18 -2.66 6.19
C ASN A 19 7.68 -1.22 5.97
N PRO A 20 7.60 -0.36 7.00
CA PRO A 20 7.17 1.04 6.82
C PRO A 20 8.07 1.84 5.85
N MET A 21 9.32 1.41 5.63
CA MET A 21 10.24 2.01 4.65
C MET A 21 10.04 1.48 3.22
N SER A 22 9.15 0.50 3.02
CA SER A 22 8.81 0.01 1.68
C SER A 22 7.88 1.00 0.98
N THR A 23 8.25 1.39 -0.24
CA THR A 23 7.44 2.30 -1.07
C THR A 23 6.02 1.76 -1.29
N ALA A 24 5.86 0.45 -1.45
CA ALA A 24 4.56 -0.20 -1.60
C ALA A 24 3.70 -0.10 -0.33
N THR A 25 4.31 -0.23 0.86
CA THR A 25 3.61 -0.07 2.14
C THR A 25 3.23 1.39 2.38
N MET A 26 4.14 2.32 2.06
CA MET A 26 3.87 3.77 2.14
C MET A 26 2.72 4.19 1.22
N ARG A 27 2.61 3.61 0.01
CA ARG A 27 1.48 3.85 -0.91
C ARG A 27 0.13 3.50 -0.28
N VAL A 28 0.03 2.34 0.37
CA VAL A 28 -1.20 1.92 1.07
C VAL A 28 -1.49 2.82 2.25
N ALA A 29 -0.48 3.10 3.09
CA ALA A 29 -0.62 3.98 4.25
C ALA A 29 -1.10 5.38 3.86
N ALA A 30 -0.56 5.96 2.78
CA ALA A 30 -0.98 7.25 2.28
C ALA A 30 -2.49 7.28 1.96
N TYR A 31 -3.01 6.24 1.31
CA TYR A 31 -4.45 6.16 0.99
C TYR A 31 -5.32 6.00 2.25
N LEU A 32 -4.87 5.23 3.24
CA LEU A 32 -5.60 5.08 4.50
C LEU A 32 -5.65 6.42 5.26
N ILE A 33 -4.53 7.14 5.31
CA ILE A 33 -4.44 8.47 5.93
C ILE A 33 -5.34 9.48 5.21
N GLU A 34 -5.26 9.56 3.88
CA GLU A 34 -6.11 10.47 3.09
C GLU A 34 -7.61 10.13 3.22
N LYS A 35 -7.92 8.86 3.53
CA LYS A 35 -9.27 8.38 3.81
C LYS A 35 -9.68 8.50 5.28
N ASP A 36 -8.85 9.05 6.15
CA ASP A 36 -9.12 9.17 7.58
C ASP A 36 -9.49 7.82 8.22
N LEU A 37 -8.75 6.77 7.84
CA LEU A 37 -8.94 5.40 8.35
C LEU A 37 -7.79 5.02 9.29
N ASP A 38 -8.16 4.59 10.49
CA ASP A 38 -7.23 3.99 11.44
C ASP A 38 -6.77 2.61 10.95
N PHE A 39 -5.47 2.33 11.12
CA PHE A 39 -4.89 1.03 10.76
C PHE A 39 -3.73 0.64 11.66
N ASP A 40 -3.59 -0.67 11.88
CA ASP A 40 -2.45 -1.25 12.57
C ASP A 40 -1.33 -1.55 11.58
N SER A 41 -0.17 -0.91 11.77
CA SER A 41 1.03 -1.23 11.01
C SER A 41 1.78 -2.38 11.66
N LEU A 42 1.80 -3.54 10.99
CA LEU A 42 2.48 -4.74 11.45
C LEU A 42 3.81 -4.88 10.68
N SER A 43 4.91 -4.54 11.35
CA SER A 43 6.25 -4.72 10.81
C SER A 43 6.56 -6.21 10.68
N ASN A 44 6.68 -6.71 9.44
CA ASN A 44 7.20 -8.05 9.17
C ASN A 44 8.69 -8.08 9.51
N SER A 45 9.04 -8.47 10.74
CA SER A 45 10.44 -8.78 11.07
C SER A 45 10.97 -9.86 10.11
N ARG A 46 12.23 -9.76 9.68
CA ARG A 46 12.87 -10.62 8.65
C ARG A 46 12.91 -12.13 8.98
N LYS A 47 12.18 -12.63 9.99
CA LYS A 47 12.37 -13.95 10.62
C LYS A 47 11.30 -15.02 10.35
N SER A 48 10.20 -14.77 9.65
CA SER A 48 9.23 -15.85 9.33
C SER A 48 9.35 -16.32 7.87
N VAL A 49 10.33 -17.19 7.62
CA VAL A 49 10.49 -17.97 6.37
C VAL A 49 9.52 -19.16 6.37
N SER A 50 8.22 -18.92 6.55
CA SER A 50 7.24 -20.02 6.55
C SER A 50 5.89 -19.69 5.91
N LEU A 51 5.70 -18.46 5.44
CA LEU A 51 4.57 -18.11 4.59
C LEU A 51 5.14 -17.62 3.25
N PRO A 52 4.59 -18.02 2.09
CA PRO A 52 4.98 -17.44 0.81
C PRO A 52 4.96 -15.91 0.96
N ARG A 53 6.09 -15.26 0.65
CA ARG A 53 6.39 -13.83 0.87
C ARG A 53 5.30 -12.85 0.36
N GLU A 54 4.34 -13.33 -0.39
CA GLU A 54 3.26 -12.59 -1.04
C GLU A 54 1.89 -12.68 -0.36
N LYS A 55 1.68 -13.54 0.67
CA LYS A 55 0.29 -13.99 0.92
C LYS A 55 -0.66 -13.03 1.63
N ARG A 56 -0.23 -11.99 2.37
CA ARG A 56 -1.13 -11.01 3.02
C ARG A 56 -0.35 -9.72 3.35
N SER A 57 -0.44 -8.69 2.52
CA SER A 57 0.11 -7.36 2.87
C SER A 57 -0.96 -6.42 3.45
N PHE A 58 -2.24 -6.79 3.31
CA PHE A 58 -3.38 -6.01 3.77
C PHE A 58 -4.49 -6.93 4.23
N GLU A 59 -5.09 -6.62 5.37
CA GLU A 59 -6.30 -7.29 5.88
C GLU A 59 -7.36 -6.25 6.25
N ASP A 60 -8.59 -6.53 5.84
CA ASP A 60 -9.78 -5.77 6.21
C ASP A 60 -10.91 -6.77 6.45
N GLY A 61 -11.09 -7.10 7.73
CA GLY A 61 -11.94 -8.20 8.15
C GLY A 61 -11.56 -9.55 7.53
N ASP A 62 -12.48 -10.13 6.76
CA ASP A 62 -12.26 -11.43 6.09
C ASP A 62 -11.45 -11.28 4.80
N LEU A 63 -11.30 -10.06 4.27
CA LEU A 63 -10.54 -9.79 3.06
C LEU A 63 -9.05 -9.80 3.35
N LYS A 64 -8.31 -10.54 2.52
CA LYS A 64 -6.85 -10.59 2.51
C LYS A 64 -6.35 -10.28 1.12
N HIS A 65 -5.50 -9.27 1.00
CA HIS A 65 -5.04 -8.79 -0.29
C HIS A 65 -3.53 -8.52 -0.30
N PHE A 66 -3.01 -8.36 -1.51
CA PHE A 66 -1.63 -8.06 -1.87
C PHE A 66 -1.65 -7.17 -3.11
N GLU A 67 -0.49 -6.69 -3.56
CA GLU A 67 -0.34 -5.62 -4.56
C GLU A 67 -0.86 -4.26 -4.08
N SER A 68 0.08 -3.36 -3.75
CA SER A 68 -0.24 -2.04 -3.20
C SER A 68 -1.24 -1.24 -4.06
N ARG A 69 -1.17 -1.34 -5.39
CA ARG A 69 -2.09 -0.65 -6.32
C ARG A 69 -3.51 -1.21 -6.26
N ALA A 70 -3.65 -2.53 -6.20
CA ALA A 70 -4.96 -3.17 -6.07
C ALA A 70 -5.60 -2.84 -4.71
N ILE A 71 -4.80 -2.84 -3.64
CA ILE A 71 -5.23 -2.43 -2.30
C ILE A 71 -5.70 -0.98 -2.29
N THR A 72 -4.98 -0.04 -2.91
CA THR A 72 -5.43 1.36 -2.98
C THR A 72 -6.74 1.51 -3.76
N GLN A 73 -6.94 0.72 -4.83
CA GLN A 73 -8.22 0.69 -5.56
C GLN A 73 -9.35 0.17 -4.67
N TYR A 74 -9.11 -0.90 -3.91
CA TYR A 74 -10.08 -1.39 -2.94
C TYR A 74 -10.48 -0.30 -1.93
N ILE A 75 -9.49 0.35 -1.30
CA ILE A 75 -9.70 1.38 -0.28
C ILE A 75 -10.58 2.52 -0.82
N VAL A 76 -10.26 3.07 -2.00
CA VAL A 76 -11.01 4.23 -2.52
C VAL A 76 -12.45 3.92 -2.89
N HIS A 77 -12.76 2.67 -3.27
CA HIS A 77 -14.12 2.27 -3.65
C HIS A 77 -14.95 1.86 -2.43
N VAL A 78 -14.38 1.05 -1.52
CA VAL A 78 -15.08 0.59 -0.32
C VAL A 78 -15.30 1.74 0.66
N TYR A 79 -14.28 2.57 0.86
CA TYR A 79 -14.33 3.73 1.76
C TYR A 79 -14.51 5.04 0.98
N SER A 80 -15.39 5.00 -0.02
CA SER A 80 -15.63 6.15 -0.91
C SER A 80 -16.15 7.38 -0.17
N SER A 81 -16.97 7.18 0.89
CA SER A 81 -17.54 8.25 1.72
C SER A 81 -16.61 8.80 2.79
N ASN A 82 -15.45 8.18 3.02
CA ASN A 82 -14.50 8.58 4.06
C ASN A 82 -13.44 9.56 3.51
N GLY A 83 -12.95 10.44 4.39
CA GLY A 83 -11.86 11.38 4.12
C GLY A 83 -11.98 12.11 2.78
N TYR A 84 -10.84 12.23 2.07
CA TYR A 84 -10.77 12.89 0.78
C TYR A 84 -11.31 12.05 -0.37
N GLN A 85 -11.87 12.74 -1.38
CA GLN A 85 -12.32 12.15 -2.62
C GLN A 85 -11.12 11.91 -3.56
N LEU A 86 -10.56 10.69 -3.51
CA LEU A 86 -9.36 10.30 -4.28
C LEU A 86 -9.65 9.81 -5.71
N VAL A 87 -10.91 9.53 -6.04
CA VAL A 87 -11.34 9.15 -7.39
C VAL A 87 -12.29 10.18 -7.96
N LEU A 88 -12.19 10.45 -9.25
CA LEU A 88 -13.12 11.36 -9.93
C LEU A 88 -14.48 10.66 -10.09
N GLN A 89 -15.59 11.38 -9.89
CA GLN A 89 -16.93 10.77 -10.04
C GLN A 89 -17.44 10.82 -11.48
N ASP A 90 -16.92 11.76 -12.28
CA ASP A 90 -17.25 11.85 -13.70
C ASP A 90 -16.55 10.72 -14.49
N PRO A 91 -17.28 9.86 -15.21
CA PRO A 91 -16.70 8.72 -15.92
C PRO A 91 -15.66 9.10 -16.98
N LYS A 92 -15.82 10.26 -17.65
CA LYS A 92 -14.88 10.70 -18.69
C LYS A 92 -13.57 11.17 -18.04
N LYS A 93 -13.66 11.88 -16.92
CA LYS A 93 -12.48 12.26 -16.13
C LYS A 93 -11.81 11.03 -15.51
N MET A 94 -12.57 10.02 -15.07
CA MET A 94 -12.02 8.75 -14.61
C MET A 94 -11.26 7.99 -15.69
N ALA A 95 -11.73 8.03 -16.94
CA ALA A 95 -10.98 7.44 -18.05
C ALA A 95 -9.62 8.13 -18.26
N ILE A 96 -9.53 9.44 -18.03
CA ILE A 96 -8.24 10.16 -18.07
C ILE A 96 -7.38 9.77 -16.86
N MET A 97 -7.97 9.67 -15.67
CA MET A 97 -7.26 9.28 -14.46
C MET A 97 -6.69 7.86 -14.56
N SER A 98 -7.44 6.91 -15.14
CA SER A 98 -6.97 5.54 -15.33
C SER A 98 -5.79 5.43 -16.28
N VAL A 99 -5.73 6.25 -17.32
CA VAL A 99 -4.53 6.35 -18.18
C VAL A 99 -3.31 6.73 -17.34
N TRP A 100 -3.43 7.70 -16.43
CA TRP A 100 -2.30 8.10 -15.58
C TRP A 100 -1.92 7.05 -14.54
N MET A 101 -2.88 6.28 -14.01
CA MET A 101 -2.59 5.14 -13.14
C MET A 101 -1.77 4.06 -13.89
N GLU A 102 -2.12 3.78 -15.15
CA GLU A 102 -1.35 2.84 -15.98
C GLU A 102 0.02 3.40 -16.40
N VAL A 103 0.10 4.70 -16.72
CA VAL A 103 1.38 5.36 -16.99
C VAL A 103 2.28 5.29 -15.76
N GLU A 104 1.74 5.51 -14.56
CA GLU A 104 2.49 5.36 -13.31
C GLU A 104 3.05 3.93 -13.17
N GLY A 105 2.19 2.92 -13.28
CA GLY A 105 2.57 1.53 -13.05
C GLY A 105 3.49 0.94 -14.12
N GLN A 106 3.28 1.29 -15.40
CA GLN A 106 3.98 0.65 -16.52
C GLN A 106 5.18 1.44 -17.03
N ARG A 107 5.17 2.77 -16.90
CA ARG A 107 6.21 3.63 -17.49
C ARG A 107 7.00 4.37 -16.43
N PHE A 108 6.32 4.91 -15.43
CA PHE A 108 6.97 5.71 -14.41
C PHE A 108 7.61 4.86 -13.32
N GLU A 109 7.06 3.73 -12.89
CA GLU A 109 7.61 2.97 -11.74
C GLU A 109 9.04 2.45 -12.01
N SER A 110 9.32 1.95 -13.22
CA SER A 110 10.59 1.26 -13.50
C SER A 110 11.84 2.15 -13.39
N PRO A 111 11.93 3.35 -14.02
CA PRO A 111 13.13 4.18 -13.93
C PRO A 111 13.46 4.69 -12.51
N PRO A 112 12.56 5.34 -11.76
CA PRO A 112 12.76 5.78 -10.39
C PRO A 112 13.03 4.62 -9.42
N SER A 113 12.42 3.45 -9.61
CA SER A 113 12.70 2.32 -8.72
C SER A 113 14.13 1.77 -8.91
N LYS A 114 14.67 1.81 -10.13
CA LYS A 114 16.10 1.54 -10.36
C LYS A 114 16.99 2.58 -9.69
N LEU A 115 16.68 3.87 -9.86
CA LEU A 115 17.44 4.94 -9.21
C LEU A 115 17.35 4.85 -7.67
N THR A 116 16.18 4.55 -7.13
CA THR A 116 15.97 4.36 -5.68
C THR A 116 16.78 3.16 -5.16
N TRP A 117 16.84 2.07 -5.92
CA TRP A 117 17.70 0.94 -5.59
C TRP A 117 19.17 1.34 -5.50
N GLU A 118 19.67 2.04 -6.52
CA GLU A 118 21.08 2.44 -6.64
C GLU A 118 21.52 3.53 -5.64
N LEU A 119 20.67 4.54 -5.44
CA LEU A 119 21.02 5.75 -4.68
C LEU A 119 20.56 5.70 -3.22
N CYS A 120 19.50 4.95 -2.92
CA CYS A 120 18.95 4.89 -1.56
C CYS A 120 19.21 3.52 -0.92
N ILE A 121 18.79 2.43 -1.58
CA ILE A 121 18.78 1.11 -0.96
C ILE A 121 20.18 0.52 -0.84
N LYS A 122 20.97 0.52 -1.91
CA LYS A 122 22.35 0.00 -1.91
C LYS A 122 23.22 0.63 -0.82
N PRO A 123 23.30 1.97 -0.68
CA PRO A 123 24.07 2.59 0.40
C PRO A 123 23.60 2.17 1.79
N MET A 124 22.28 2.05 2.02
CA MET A 124 21.72 1.61 3.31
C MET A 124 22.13 0.18 3.70
N ILE A 125 22.46 -0.69 2.74
CA ILE A 125 22.89 -2.07 2.98
C ILE A 125 24.39 -2.31 2.72
N GLY A 126 25.18 -1.23 2.58
CA GLY A 126 26.63 -1.31 2.41
C GLY A 126 27.08 -1.75 1.01
N MET A 127 26.21 -1.65 0.01
CA MET A 127 26.55 -1.91 -1.39
C MET A 127 26.94 -0.61 -2.10
N SER A 128 27.79 -0.71 -3.12
CA SER A 128 28.20 0.41 -3.97
C SER A 128 27.18 0.69 -5.08
N THR A 129 26.91 1.96 -5.31
CA THR A 129 26.12 2.47 -6.44
C THR A 129 26.77 2.14 -7.79
N ASP A 130 25.96 1.77 -8.78
CA ASP A 130 26.38 1.63 -10.17
C ASP A 130 26.15 2.93 -10.93
N ASP A 131 27.25 3.65 -11.17
CA ASP A 131 27.26 4.91 -11.90
C ASP A 131 26.67 4.82 -13.32
N ALA A 132 26.70 3.64 -13.97
CA ALA A 132 26.15 3.48 -15.31
C ALA A 132 24.61 3.45 -15.32
N ILE A 133 23.98 3.14 -14.18
CA ILE A 133 22.52 3.13 -14.03
C ILE A 133 21.99 4.51 -13.61
N VAL A 134 22.84 5.32 -12.96
CA VAL A 134 22.47 6.64 -12.41
C VAL A 134 22.64 7.78 -13.43
N LYS A 135 23.55 7.63 -14.40
CA LYS A 135 23.90 8.66 -15.39
C LYS A 135 22.98 8.69 -16.61
#